data_AF-A0A6L4Y613-F1
#
_entry.id   AF-A0A6L4Y613-F1
#
_cell.length_a   1.000
_cell.length_b   1.000
_cell.length_c   1.000
_cell.angle_alpha   90.00
_cell.angle_beta   90.00
_cell.angle_gamma   90.00
#
_symmetry.space_group_name_H-M   'P 1'
#
loop_
_entity.id
_entity.type
_entity.pdbx_description
1 polymer ?
#
loop_
_entity_poly.entity_id
_entity_poly.type
_entity_poly.pdbx_seq_one_letter_code
_entity_poly.pdbx_strand_id
1 'polypeptide(L)'
;MGNIEDLYTQQRSLRRELYSTGNLIKGSLVTLTRRCGKPNCKCTRGERHQGLFLSFNIKQKSHLLYIPKKLIKKITAMVNNHKKLRQIVDELSKVNREIIVLEKRNP
;
A
#
# COMPACT_ATOMS: atom_id res chain seq x y z
N MET A 1 12.85 27.51 13.24
CA MET A 1 11.93 27.67 12.10
C MET A 1 12.73 27.30 10.87
N GLY A 2 12.33 26.27 10.11
CA GLY A 2 13.06 25.86 8.90
C GLY A 2 12.96 26.91 7.80
N ASN A 3 14.01 27.06 7.00
CA ASN A 3 14.02 27.98 5.85
C ASN A 3 12.96 27.49 4.83
N ILE A 4 12.19 28.40 4.25
CA ILE A 4 11.17 28.08 3.23
C ILE A 4 11.80 27.38 2.00
N GLU A 5 13.05 27.68 1.69
CA GLU A 5 13.82 27.02 0.63
C GLU A 5 14.06 25.53 0.91
N ASP A 6 14.24 25.15 2.19
CA ASP A 6 14.40 23.76 2.61
C ASP A 6 13.10 22.99 2.37
N LEU A 7 11.96 23.60 2.71
CA LEU A 7 10.64 23.01 2.49
C LEU A 7 10.37 22.79 0.98
N TYR A 8 10.72 23.75 0.14
CA TYR A 8 10.61 23.58 -1.32
C TYR A 8 11.56 22.51 -1.86
N THR A 9 12.76 22.37 -1.28
CA THR A 9 13.70 21.30 -1.65
C THR A 9 13.17 19.93 -1.25
N GLN A 10 12.64 19.80 -0.04
CA GLN A 10 11.99 18.58 0.44
C GLN A 10 10.76 18.23 -0.41
N GLN A 11 9.90 19.21 -0.73
CA GLN A 11 8.74 19.03 -1.59
C GLN A 11 9.14 18.47 -2.97
N ARG A 12 10.19 19.03 -3.59
CA ARG A 12 10.71 18.53 -4.88
C ARG A 12 11.21 17.09 -4.78
N SER A 13 11.92 16.75 -3.70
CA SER A 13 12.40 15.39 -3.45
C SER A 13 11.25 14.39 -3.33
N LEU A 14 10.25 14.70 -2.49
CA LEU A 14 9.06 13.87 -2.29
C LEU A 14 8.27 13.70 -3.59
N ARG A 15 8.13 14.75 -4.40
CA ARG A 15 7.50 14.66 -5.73
C ARG A 15 8.26 13.74 -6.68
N ARG A 16 9.60 13.77 -6.69
CA ARG A 16 10.42 12.84 -7.49
C ARG A 16 10.25 11.40 -7.03
N GLU A 17 10.19 11.18 -5.71
CA GLU A 17 9.94 9.86 -5.14
C GLU A 17 8.53 9.33 -5.49
N LEU A 18 7.54 10.24 -5.47
CA LEU A 18 6.19 9.95 -5.91
C LEU A 18 6.16 9.47 -7.37
N TYR A 19 6.81 10.20 -8.28
CA TYR A 19 6.86 9.86 -9.70
C TYR A 19 7.64 8.57 -10.00
N SER A 20 8.64 8.23 -9.18
CA SER A 20 9.42 7.00 -9.36
C SER A 20 8.75 5.75 -8.75
N THR A 21 7.61 5.91 -8.07
CA THR A 21 6.87 4.77 -7.52
C THR A 21 6.21 3.98 -8.64
N GLY A 22 6.64 2.72 -8.83
CA GLY A 22 6.09 1.83 -9.85
C GLY A 22 4.66 1.36 -9.56
N ASN A 23 4.19 0.37 -10.34
CA ASN A 23 2.86 -0.22 -10.20
C ASN A 23 2.52 -0.58 -8.75
N LEU A 24 1.28 -0.30 -8.36
CA LEU A 24 0.82 -0.44 -6.98
C LEU A 24 -0.60 -0.99 -6.90
N ILE A 25 -0.95 -1.52 -5.74
CA ILE A 25 -2.33 -1.94 -5.46
C ILE A 25 -2.66 -1.68 -4.00
N LYS A 26 -3.84 -1.08 -3.77
CA LYS A 26 -4.37 -0.87 -2.43
C LYS A 26 -4.88 -2.19 -1.87
N GLY A 27 -4.34 -2.60 -0.73
CA GLY A 27 -4.75 -3.81 -0.04
C GLY A 27 -3.65 -4.37 0.85
N SER A 28 -3.85 -5.59 1.30
CA SER A 28 -2.87 -6.36 2.06
C SER A 28 -2.86 -7.82 1.62
N LEU A 29 -1.70 -8.47 1.70
CA LEU A 29 -1.62 -9.91 1.54
C LEU A 29 -1.95 -10.58 2.87
N VAL A 30 -2.92 -11.48 2.84
CA VAL A 30 -3.38 -12.23 4.00
C VAL A 30 -3.31 -13.71 3.73
N THR A 31 -2.91 -14.46 4.75
CA THR A 31 -2.89 -15.91 4.71
C THR A 31 -4.19 -16.42 5.30
N LEU A 32 -4.93 -17.25 4.57
CA LEU A 32 -6.18 -17.85 5.02
C LEU A 32 -6.10 -19.37 4.93
N THR A 33 -6.70 -20.04 5.91
CA THR A 33 -6.86 -21.50 5.90
C THR A 33 -8.32 -21.86 5.59
N ARG A 34 -8.55 -22.72 4.59
CA ARG A 34 -9.90 -23.13 4.18
C ARG A 34 -9.99 -24.60 3.81
N ARG A 35 -11.20 -25.16 3.91
CA ARG A 35 -11.53 -26.45 3.30
C ARG A 35 -11.68 -26.23 1.79
N CYS A 36 -11.03 -27.08 0.98
CA CYS A 36 -11.07 -26.93 -0.48
C CYS A 36 -12.22 -27.68 -1.16
N GLY A 37 -13.07 -28.39 -0.40
CA GLY A 37 -14.23 -29.14 -0.92
C GLY A 37 -13.91 -30.45 -1.63
N LYS A 38 -12.63 -30.77 -1.87
CA LYS A 38 -12.23 -32.06 -2.48
C LYS A 38 -12.39 -33.21 -1.46
N PRO A 39 -13.10 -34.30 -1.80
CA PRO A 39 -13.39 -35.40 -0.86
C PRO A 39 -12.12 -36.10 -0.36
N ASN A 40 -11.10 -36.23 -1.22
CA ASN A 40 -9.83 -36.91 -0.90
C ASN A 40 -8.72 -35.97 -0.43
N CYS A 41 -9.05 -34.72 -0.08
CA CYS A 41 -8.05 -33.78 0.38
C CYS A 41 -7.85 -33.88 1.89
N LYS A 42 -6.61 -33.72 2.37
CA LYS A 42 -6.28 -33.60 3.79
C LYS A 42 -7.11 -32.60 4.60
N CYS A 43 -7.74 -31.62 3.93
CA CYS A 43 -8.76 -30.74 4.50
C CYS A 43 -9.93 -31.46 5.19
N THR A 44 -10.30 -32.67 4.72
CA THR A 44 -11.37 -33.48 5.34
C THR A 44 -10.91 -34.13 6.65
N ARG A 45 -9.60 -34.30 6.83
CA ARG A 45 -8.96 -34.86 8.04
C ARG A 45 -8.54 -33.82 9.08
N GLY A 46 -8.96 -32.56 8.90
CA GLY A 46 -8.64 -31.44 9.81
C GLY A 46 -7.50 -30.53 9.35
N GLU A 47 -6.67 -30.96 8.39
CA GLU A 47 -5.57 -30.16 7.84
C GLU A 47 -6.06 -29.19 6.76
N ARG A 48 -6.53 -28.00 7.16
CA ARG A 48 -7.00 -26.97 6.22
C ARG A 48 -5.90 -26.52 5.27
N HIS A 49 -6.27 -26.26 4.02
CA HIS A 49 -5.35 -25.70 3.03
C HIS A 49 -5.09 -24.24 3.31
N GLN A 50 -3.81 -23.88 3.36
CA GLN A 50 -3.36 -22.50 3.44
C GLN A 50 -3.26 -21.90 2.02
N GLY A 51 -3.83 -20.72 1.84
CA GLY A 51 -3.69 -19.92 0.63
C GLY A 51 -3.35 -18.47 0.95
N LEU A 52 -2.64 -17.81 0.04
CA LEU A 52 -2.39 -16.37 0.12
C LEU A 52 -3.44 -15.63 -0.71
N PHE A 53 -3.97 -14.55 -0.16
CA PHE A 53 -5.01 -13.74 -0.77
C PHE A 53 -4.62 -12.27 -0.70
N LEU A 54 -4.98 -11.50 -1.72
CA LEU A 54 -5.03 -10.05 -1.64
C LEU A 54 -6.39 -9.65 -1.07
N SER A 55 -6.37 -9.00 0.09
CA SER A 55 -7.52 -8.36 0.71
C SER A 55 -7.58 -6.89 0.29
N PHE A 56 -8.71 -6.45 -0.26
CA PHE A 56 -8.92 -5.07 -0.71
C PHE A 56 -10.39 -4.66 -0.56
N ASN A 57 -10.62 -3.36 -0.42
CA ASN A 57 -11.97 -2.83 -0.22
C ASN A 57 -12.48 -2.12 -1.47
N ILE A 58 -13.72 -2.41 -1.88
CA ILE A 58 -14.47 -1.69 -2.92
C ILE A 58 -15.80 -1.24 -2.31
N LYS A 59 -16.12 0.05 -2.37
CA LYS A 59 -17.38 0.62 -1.84
C LYS A 59 -17.68 0.13 -0.41
N GLN A 60 -16.68 0.17 0.48
CA GLN A 60 -16.72 -0.29 1.88
C GLN A 60 -16.91 -1.80 2.10
N LYS A 61 -16.96 -2.62 1.03
CA LYS A 61 -17.01 -4.08 1.14
C LYS A 61 -15.61 -4.67 0.97
N SER A 62 -15.26 -5.62 1.83
CA SER A 62 -13.99 -6.35 1.77
C SER A 62 -14.07 -7.50 0.76
N HIS A 63 -13.06 -7.60 -0.09
CA HIS A 63 -12.92 -8.61 -1.12
C HIS A 63 -11.60 -9.36 -0.96
N LEU A 64 -11.61 -10.63 -1.34
CA LEU A 64 -10.44 -11.51 -1.30
C LEU A 64 -10.17 -12.05 -2.70
N LEU A 65 -8.97 -11.85 -3.20
CA LEU A 65 -8.48 -12.43 -4.45
C LEU A 65 -7.38 -13.43 -4.16
N TYR A 66 -7.57 -14.69 -4.57
CA TYR A 66 -6.54 -15.72 -4.43
C TYR A 66 -5.30 -15.39 -5.27
N ILE A 67 -4.12 -15.52 -4.67
CA ILE A 67 -2.84 -15.23 -5.32
C ILE A 67 -2.05 -16.54 -5.54
N PRO A 68 -1.87 -16.96 -6.81
CA PRO A 68 -0.97 -18.07 -7.14
C PRO A 68 0.47 -17.79 -6.73
N LYS A 69 1.23 -18.84 -6.36
CA LYS A 69 2.62 -18.74 -5.90
C LYS A 69 3.52 -17.90 -6.83
N LYS A 70 3.37 -18.06 -8.14
CA LYS A 70 4.13 -17.32 -9.17
C LYS A 70 3.92 -15.80 -9.14
N LEU A 71 2.79 -15.32 -8.60
CA LEU A 71 2.46 -13.90 -8.54
C LEU A 71 2.79 -13.25 -7.20
N ILE A 72 3.13 -14.03 -6.17
CA ILE A 72 3.35 -13.51 -4.80
C ILE A 72 4.37 -12.38 -4.81
N LYS A 73 5.55 -12.59 -5.39
CA LYS A 73 6.62 -11.57 -5.42
C LYS A 73 6.15 -10.26 -6.08
N LYS A 74 5.42 -10.36 -7.19
CA LYS A 74 4.88 -9.20 -7.92
C LYS A 74 3.84 -8.45 -7.08
N ILE A 75 2.87 -9.15 -6.50
CA ILE A 75 1.81 -8.52 -5.71
C ILE A 75 2.36 -7.93 -4.41
N THR A 76 3.30 -8.60 -3.75
CA THR A 76 3.99 -8.06 -2.58
C THR A 76 4.67 -6.73 -2.90
N ALA A 77 5.38 -6.64 -4.02
CA ALA A 77 6.00 -5.39 -4.46
C ALA A 77 4.96 -4.28 -4.69
N MET A 78 3.84 -4.59 -5.36
CA MET A 78 2.76 -3.62 -5.60
C MET A 78 2.07 -3.14 -4.32
N VAL A 79 1.85 -4.03 -3.34
CA VAL A 79 1.30 -3.65 -2.02
C VAL A 79 2.28 -2.75 -1.27
N ASN A 80 3.58 -3.06 -1.32
CA ASN A 80 4.61 -2.23 -0.70
C ASN A 80 4.73 -0.86 -1.38
N ASN A 81 4.63 -0.80 -2.71
CA ASN A 81 4.60 0.45 -3.45
C ASN A 81 3.40 1.32 -3.02
N HIS A 82 2.22 0.73 -2.80
CA HIS A 82 1.08 1.48 -2.26
C HIS A 82 1.33 2.01 -0.85
N LYS A 83 1.97 1.22 0.03
CA LYS A 83 2.34 1.68 1.38
C LYS A 83 3.31 2.86 1.32
N LYS A 84 4.33 2.75 0.46
CA LYS A 84 5.32 3.81 0.23
C LYS A 84 4.67 5.07 -0.33
N LEU A 85 3.82 4.93 -1.34
CA LEU A 85 3.02 6.02 -1.91
C LEU A 85 2.25 6.78 -0.82
N ARG A 86 1.56 6.04 0.05
CA ARG A 86 0.78 6.65 1.14
C ARG A 86 1.68 7.49 2.06
N GLN A 87 2.84 6.97 2.45
CA GLN A 87 3.79 7.70 3.29
C GLN A 87 4.30 8.96 2.60
N ILE A 88 4.66 8.90 1.31
CA ILE A 88 5.11 10.06 0.54
C ILE A 88 4.02 11.13 0.49
N VAL A 89 2.77 10.75 0.24
CA VAL A 89 1.63 11.68 0.21
C VAL A 89 1.39 12.32 1.58
N ASP A 90 1.48 11.53 2.66
CA ASP A 90 1.32 12.04 4.02
C ASP A 90 2.42 13.08 4.37
N GLU A 91 3.68 12.79 4.02
CA GLU A 91 4.80 13.72 4.21
C GLU A 91 4.71 14.96 3.31
N LEU A 92 4.37 14.79 2.03
CA LEU A 92 4.17 15.91 1.11
C LEU A 92 3.04 16.82 1.61
N SER A 93 1.98 16.24 2.16
CA SER A 93 0.88 17.00 2.75
C SER A 93 1.32 17.81 3.98
N LYS A 94 2.24 17.29 4.80
CA LYS A 94 2.82 18.04 5.93
C LYS A 94 3.65 19.22 5.42
N VAL A 95 4.59 18.97 4.51
CA VAL A 95 5.46 20.01 3.91
C VAL A 95 4.63 21.12 3.28
N ASN A 96 3.61 20.76 2.49
CA ASN A 96 2.74 21.74 1.84
C ASN A 96 1.98 22.60 2.85
N ARG A 97 1.52 22.03 3.97
CA ARG A 97 0.87 22.82 5.04
C ARG A 97 1.83 23.82 5.66
N GLU A 98 3.08 23.44 5.88
CA GLU A 98 4.10 24.35 6.43
C GLU A 98 4.41 25.50 5.47
N ILE A 99 4.56 25.22 4.17
CA ILE A 99 4.74 26.23 3.14
C ILE A 99 3.56 27.23 3.16
N ILE A 100 2.32 26.74 3.12
CA ILE A 100 1.11 27.59 3.16
C ILE A 100 1.08 28.47 4.41
N VAL A 101 1.49 27.95 5.57
CA VAL A 101 1.54 28.73 6.81
C VAL A 101 2.58 29.86 6.73
N LEU A 102 3.74 29.62 6.12
CA LEU A 102 4.77 30.64 5.95
C LEU A 102 4.37 31.70 4.92
N GLU A 103 3.77 31.29 3.81
CA GLU A 103 3.25 32.21 2.77
C GLU A 103 2.19 33.15 3.34
N LYS A 104 1.28 32.65 4.18
CA LYS A 104 0.27 33.50 4.85
C LYS A 104 0.86 34.52 5.82
N ARG A 105 2.08 34.30 6.34
CA ARG A 105 2.73 35.18 7.33
C ARG A 105 3.53 36.31 6.67
N ASN A 106 3.91 36.16 5.41
CA ASN A 106 4.52 37.19 4.57
C ASN A 106 3.51 37.56 3.46
N PRO A 107 2.44 38.33 3.77
CA PRO A 107 1.50 38.80 2.77
C PRO A 107 2.17 39.69 1.71
#